data_AF-E0NJF8-F1
#
_entry.id   AF-E0NJF8-F1
#
_cell.length_a   1.000
_cell.length_b   1.000
_cell.length_c   1.000
_cell.angle_alpha   90.00
_cell.angle_beta   90.00
_cell.angle_gamma   90.00
#
_symmetry.space_group_name_H-M   'P 1'
#
loop_
_entity.id
_entity.type
_entity.pdbx_description
1 polymer ?
#
loop_
_entity_poly.entity_id
_entity_poly.type
_entity_poly.pdbx_seq_one_letter_code
_entity_poly.pdbx_strand_id
1 'polypeptide(L)' 'MKTEILRVFKIVLLFISLFVINIIFFKIISLLGFSIIMTDLSFLVPPLFATIVLLLINKYKKTK' A
#
# COMPACT_ATOMS: atom_id res chain seq x y z
N MET A 1 13.98 -22.10 -2.91
CA MET A 1 14.31 -20.96 -2.03
C MET A 1 14.30 -19.61 -2.75
N LYS A 2 15.03 -19.40 -3.85
CA LYS A 2 15.07 -18.09 -4.57
C LYS A 2 13.70 -17.52 -4.97
N THR A 3 12.75 -18.37 -5.34
CA THR A 3 11.40 -17.96 -5.82
C THR A 3 10.48 -17.41 -4.73
N GLU A 4 10.59 -17.90 -3.50
CA GLU A 4 9.79 -17.42 -2.36
C GLU A 4 10.28 -16.06 -1.87
N ILE A 5 11.60 -15.85 -1.83
CA ILE A 5 12.21 -14.56 -1.49
C ILE A 5 11.80 -13.48 -2.49
N LEU A 6 11.82 -13.79 -3.79
CA LEU A 6 11.35 -12.87 -4.83
C LEU A 6 9.86 -12.54 -4.70
N ARG A 7 9.03 -13.49 -4.22
CA ARG A 7 7.60 -13.25 -3.98
C ARG A 7 7.41 -12.30 -2.81
N VAL A 8 8.09 -12.52 -1.69
CA VAL A 8 8.06 -11.61 -0.53
C VAL A 8 8.57 -10.23 -0.92
N PHE A 9 9.67 -10.15 -1.67
CA PHE A 9 10.21 -8.88 -2.14
C PHE A 9 9.21 -8.10 -2.98
N LYS A 10 8.48 -8.77 -3.89
CA LYS A 10 7.41 -8.11 -4.67
C LYS A 10 6.28 -7.56 -3.80
N ILE A 11 5.91 -8.28 -2.74
CA ILE A 11 4.86 -7.84 -1.79
C ILE A 11 5.33 -6.63 -1.00
N VAL A 12 6.56 -6.68 -0.47
CA VAL A 12 7.15 -5.56 0.27
C VAL A 12 7.31 -4.34 -0.64
N LEU A 13 7.76 -4.53 -1.88
CA LEU A 13 7.88 -3.45 -2.85
C LEU A 13 6.51 -2.82 -3.17
N LEU A 14 5.47 -3.64 -3.38
CA LEU A 14 4.10 -3.17 -3.60
C LEU A 14 3.62 -2.32 -2.41
N PHE A 15 3.84 -2.81 -1.19
CA PHE A 15 3.47 -2.09 0.03
C PHE A 15 4.18 -0.73 0.13
N ILE A 16 5.51 -0.70 -0.08
CA ILE A 16 6.30 0.54 -0.03
C ILE A 16 5.82 1.53 -1.10
N SER A 17 5.55 1.07 -2.32
CA SER A 17 5.02 1.94 -3.39
C SER A 17 3.69 2.57 -3.00
N LEU A 18 2.76 1.78 -2.45
CA LEU A 18 1.47 2.28 -1.98
C LEU A 18 1.63 3.25 -0.81
N PHE A 19 2.56 2.98 0.10
CA PHE A 19 2.84 3.84 1.26
C PHE A 19 3.39 5.21 0.84
N VAL A 20 4.35 5.23 -0.10
CA VAL A 20 4.91 6.47 -0.63
C VAL A 20 3.85 7.30 -1.34
N ILE A 21 3.02 6.68 -2.19
CA ILE A 21 1.93 7.38 -2.90
C ILE A 21 0.93 7.96 -1.88
N ASN A 22 0.60 7.21 -0.83
CA ASN A 22 -0.32 7.66 0.21
C ASN A 22 0.20 8.93 0.91
N ILE A 23 1.49 8.97 1.26
CA ILE A 23 2.13 10.18 1.85
C ILE A 23 2.09 11.36 0.88
N ILE A 24 2.44 11.13 -0.40
CA ILE A 24 2.43 12.19 -1.42
C ILE A 24 1.01 12.75 -1.59
N PHE A 25 0.00 11.89 -1.66
CA PHE A 25 -1.40 12.27 -1.79
C PHE A 25 -1.84 13.16 -0.63
N PHE A 26 -1.54 12.76 0.61
CA PHE A 26 -1.81 13.55 1.80
C PHE A 26 -1.15 14.93 1.78
N LYS A 27 0.11 14.99 1.33
CA LYS A 27 0.83 16.25 1.19
C LYS A 27 0.18 17.16 0.15
N ILE A 28 -0.28 16.61 -0.98
CA ILE A 28 -1.02 17.35 -2.01
C ILE A 28 -2.33 17.92 -1.45
N ILE A 29 -3.09 17.11 -0.70
CA ILE A 29 -4.35 17.59 -0.09
C ILE A 29 -4.08 18.73 0.91
N SER A 30 -2.99 18.63 1.70
CA SER A 30 -2.59 19.71 2.60
C SER A 30 -2.17 20.98 1.85
N LEU A 31 -1.43 20.84 0.74
CA LEU A 31 -1.06 21.95 -0.15
C LEU A 31 -2.28 22.65 -0.77
N LEU A 32 -3.37 21.92 -1.00
CA LEU A 32 -4.63 22.46 -1.51
C LEU A 32 -5.45 23.22 -0.45
N GLY A 33 -4.96 23.32 0.79
CA GLY A 33 -5.60 24.08 1.88
C GLY A 33 -6.58 23.27 2.73
N PHE A 34 -6.65 21.95 2.55
CA PHE A 34 -7.48 21.10 3.40
C PHE A 34 -6.80 20.85 4.75
N SER A 35 -7.59 20.97 5.83
CA SER A 35 -7.18 20.55 7.16
C SER A 35 -7.39 19.04 7.30
N ILE A 36 -6.28 18.29 7.38
CA ILE A 36 -6.30 16.83 7.49
C ILE A 36 -5.76 16.45 8.85
N ILE A 37 -6.52 15.64 9.59
CA ILE A 37 -6.05 15.04 10.85
C ILE A 37 -5.19 13.84 10.49
N MET A 38 -3.89 14.07 10.40
CA MET A 38 -2.91 13.02 10.11
C MET A 38 -2.48 12.33 11.40
N THR A 39 -2.85 11.06 11.53
CA THR A 39 -2.35 10.16 12.57
C THR A 39 -1.45 9.11 11.94
N ASP A 40 -0.56 8.50 12.71
CA ASP A 40 0.33 7.43 12.21
C ASP A 40 -0.46 6.29 11.52
N LEU A 41 -1.66 5.99 12.03
CA LEU A 41 -2.57 5.00 11.46
C LEU A 41 -3.13 5.44 10.11
N SER A 42 -3.39 6.73 9.90
CA SER A 42 -3.89 7.27 8.63
C SER A 42 -2.90 7.04 7.48
N PHE A 43 -1.61 6.97 7.77
CA PHE A 43 -0.57 6.68 6.78
C PHE A 43 -0.39 5.19 6.53
N LEU A 44 -0.51 4.37 7.58
CA LEU A 44 -0.12 2.96 7.56
C LEU A 44 -1.27 2.02 7.15
N VAL A 45 -2.49 2.29 7.63
CA VAL A 45 -3.65 1.40 7.43
C VAL A 45 -4.08 1.30 5.95
N PRO A 46 -4.21 2.41 5.18
CA PRO A 46 -4.66 2.30 3.78
C PRO A 46 -3.71 1.48 2.88
N PRO A 47 -2.37 1.68 2.91
CA PRO A 47 -1.43 0.89 2.12
C PRO A 47 -1.38 -0.58 2.53
N LEU A 48 -1.48 -0.88 3.83
CA LEU A 48 -1.57 -2.26 4.33
C LEU A 48 -2.82 -2.95 3.80
N PHE A 49 -3.97 -2.31 3.96
CA PHE A 49 -5.25 -2.83 3.50
C PHE A 49 -5.24 -3.09 1.99
N ALA A 50 -4.78 -2.11 1.20
CA ALA A 50 -4.66 -2.27 -0.25
C ALA A 50 -3.73 -3.42 -0.65
N THR A 51 -2.58 -3.59 0.03
CA THR A 51 -1.65 -4.69 -0.23
C THR A 51 -2.31 -6.05 0.03
N ILE A 52 -3.04 -6.20 1.14
CA ILE A 52 -3.75 -7.43 1.49
C ILE A 52 -4.83 -7.74 0.45
N VAL A 53 -5.66 -6.77 0.11
CA VAL A 53 -6.74 -6.94 -0.87
C VAL A 53 -6.17 -7.35 -2.23
N LEU A 54 -5.10 -6.70 -2.70
CA LEU A 54 -4.45 -7.04 -3.96
C LEU A 54 -3.87 -8.46 -3.94
N LEU A 55 -3.32 -8.90 -2.81
CA LEU A 55 -2.85 -10.28 -2.65
C LEU A 55 -3.98 -11.30 -2.74
N LEU A 56 -5.12 -11.01 -2.11
CA LEU A 56 -6.31 -11.86 -2.17
C LEU A 56 -6.86 -11.95 -3.59
N ILE A 57 -6.97 -10.82 -4.29
CA ILE A 57 -7.41 -10.78 -5.70
C ILE A 57 -6.46 -11.58 -6.59
N ASN A 58 -5.16 -11.41 -6.41
CA ASN A 58 -4.14 -12.14 -7.18
C ASN A 58 -4.22 -13.66 -6.92
N LYS A 59 -4.46 -14.07 -5.66
CA LYS A 59 -4.72 -15.48 -5.33
C LYS A 59 -5.99 -15.99 -6.01
N TYR A 60 -7.09 -15.25 -5.92
CA TYR A 60 -8.35 -15.63 -6.54
C TYR A 60 -8.23 -15.80 -8.06
N LYS A 61 -7.58 -14.86 -8.75
CA LYS A 61 -7.31 -14.96 -10.20
C LYS A 61 -6.45 -16.16 -10.59
N LYS A 62 -5.62 -16.68 -9.68
CA LYS A 62 -4.77 -17.84 -9.94
C LYS A 62 -5.50 -19.17 -9.74
N THR A 63 -6.61 -19.17 -8.98
CA THR A 63 -7.43 -20.36 -8.70
C THR A 63 -8.49 -20.61 -9.77
N LYS A 64 -8.80 -19.61 -10.59
CA LYS A 64 -9.78 -19.67 -11.68
C LYS A 64 -9.08 -19.86 -13.03
#